data_AF-A0A316I006-F1
#
_entry.id   AF-A0A316I006-F1
#
_cell.length_a   1.000
_cell.length_b   1.000
_cell.length_c   1.000
_cell.angle_alpha   90.00
_cell.angle_beta   90.00
_cell.angle_gamma   90.00
#
_symmetry.space_group_name_H-M   'P 1'
#
loop_
_entity.id
_entity.type
_entity.pdbx_description
1 polymer ?
#
loop_
_entity_poly.entity_id
_entity_poly.type
_entity_poly.pdbx_seq_one_letter_code
_entity_poly.pdbx_strand_id
1 'polypeptide(L)' 'MHFHDLRHTHETWLIEDGVPRVLRFERLGHKRRDVHDNYSHVTEAMIGRMLEQLQRRWELDGGWSRIMEGMPEAV' A
#
# COMPACT_ATOMS: atom_id res chain seq x y z
N MET A 1 6.34 -12.04 -15.56
CA MET A 1 5.66 -11.42 -14.40
C MET A 1 4.85 -12.51 -13.74
N HIS A 2 5.32 -13.01 -12.59
CA HIS A 2 4.60 -13.99 -11.80
C HIS A 2 3.60 -13.21 -10.92
N PHE A 3 2.39 -13.72 -10.68
CA PHE A 3 1.36 -13.02 -9.88
C PHE A 3 1.82 -12.59 -8.47
N HIS A 4 2.96 -13.10 -7.99
CA HIS A 4 3.55 -12.79 -6.69
C HIS A 4 4.47 -11.55 -6.72
N ASP A 5 4.93 -11.12 -7.89
CA ASP A 5 5.86 -10.00 -8.02
C ASP A 5 5.22 -8.69 -7.52
N LEU A 6 3.94 -8.47 -7.86
CA LEU A 6 3.20 -7.28 -7.43
C LEU A 6 2.94 -7.25 -5.92
N ARG A 7 2.74 -8.42 -5.31
CA ARG A 7 2.51 -8.54 -3.87
C ARG A 7 3.78 -8.23 -3.07
N HIS A 8 4.93 -8.71 -3.53
CA HIS A 8 6.22 -8.41 -2.92
C HIS A 8 6.64 -6.95 -3.14
N THR A 9 6.35 -6.39 -4.31
CA THR A 9 6.51 -4.94 -4.55
C THR A 9 5.64 -4.13 -3.59
N HIS A 10 4.37 -4.50 -3.42
CA HIS A 10 3.47 -3.83 -2.46
C HIS A 10 3.98 -3.93 -1.03
N GLU A 11 4.45 -5.11 -0.60
CA GLU A 11 5.05 -5.27 0.72
C GLU A 11 6.29 -4.38 0.92
N THR A 12 7.12 -4.24 -0.12
CA THR A 12 8.31 -3.38 -0.11
C THR A 12 7.92 -1.91 0.05
N TRP A 13 6.93 -1.43 -0.71
CA TRP A 13 6.46 -0.05 -0.57
C TRP A 13 5.88 0.24 0.82
N LEU A 14 5.10 -0.69 1.38
CA LEU A 14 4.61 -0.54 2.75
C LEU A 14 5.75 -0.48 3.78
N ILE A 15 6.86 -1.19 3.56
CA ILE A 15 8.04 -1.11 4.43
C ILE A 15 8.71 0.26 4.32
N GLU A 16 8.95 0.73 3.09
CA GLU A 16 9.56 2.03 2.82
C GLU A 16 8.74 3.19 3.41
N ASP A 17 7.40 3.09 3.36
CA ASP A 17 6.47 4.07 3.91
C ASP A 17 6.32 3.97 5.44
N GLY A 18 7.06 3.08 6.09
CA GLY A 18 7.04 2.92 7.55
C GLY A 18 5.75 2.29 8.08
N VAL A 19 4.99 1.58 7.24
CA VAL A 19 3.72 0.95 7.65
C VAL A 19 4.00 -0.13 8.69
N PRO A 20 3.35 -0.09 9.87
CA PRO A 20 3.60 -1.05 10.93
C PRO A 20 3.37 -2.49 10.48
N ARG A 21 4.25 -3.39 10.93
CA ARG A 21 4.23 -4.80 10.53
C ARG A 21 2.87 -5.48 10.70
N VAL A 22 2.19 -5.21 11.82
CA VAL A 22 0.87 -5.76 12.12
C VAL A 22 -0.18 -5.43 11.04
N LEU A 23 -0.14 -4.19 10.51
CA LEU A 23 -1.03 -3.73 9.45
C LEU A 23 -0.61 -4.30 8.10
N ARG A 24 0.70 -4.39 7.81
CA ARG A 24 1.20 -5.06 6.60
C ARG A 24 0.73 -6.51 6.54
N PHE A 25 0.81 -7.22 7.65
CA PHE A 25 0.42 -8.63 7.74
C PHE A 25 -1.08 -8.80 7.58
N GLU A 26 -1.89 -7.93 8.21
CA GLU A 26 -3.34 -7.94 8.03
C GLU A 26 -3.72 -7.70 6.57
N ARG A 27 -3.19 -6.62 5.98
CA ARG A 27 -3.49 -6.22 4.60
C ARG A 27 -3.09 -7.28 3.58
N LEU A 28 -1.96 -7.93 3.80
CA LEU A 28 -1.49 -9.00 2.92
C LEU A 28 -2.18 -10.33 3.25
N GLY A 29 -2.75 -10.53 4.43
CA GLY A 29 -3.25 -11.83 4.88
C GLY A 29 -2.12 -12.80 5.26
N HIS A 30 -1.00 -12.28 5.75
CA HIS A 30 0.08 -13.08 6.32
C HIS A 30 -0.29 -13.60 7.70
N LYS A 31 0.10 -14.85 7.99
CA LYS A 31 -0.10 -15.43 9.32
C LYS A 31 0.80 -14.71 10.33
N ARG A 32 0.17 -14.19 11.38
CA ARG A 32 0.83 -13.69 12.59
C ARG A 32 1.34 -14.89 13.41
N ARG A 33 2.63 -14.90 13.75
CA ARG A 33 3.29 -16.06 14.42
C ARG A 33 4.26 -15.65 15.51
N ASP A 34 4.50 -14.35 15.71
CA ASP A 34 5.42 -13.90 16.76
C ASP A 34 4.68 -13.35 17.98
N VAL A 35 5.39 -13.23 19.10
CA VAL A 35 4.85 -12.68 20.35
C VAL A 35 4.43 -11.22 20.23
N HIS A 36 5.04 -10.44 19.33
CA HIS A 36 4.68 -9.04 19.12
C HIS A 36 3.29 -8.88 18.49
N ASP A 37 2.87 -9.86 17.69
CA ASP A 37 1.56 -9.91 17.07
C ASP A 37 0.41 -9.99 18.10
N ASN A 38 0.66 -10.52 19.30
CA ASN A 38 -0.35 -10.60 20.37
C ASN A 38 -0.63 -9.24 21.03
N TYR A 39 0.32 -8.31 20.97
CA TYR A 39 0.23 -7.01 21.65
C TYR A 39 -0.02 -5.84 20.68
N SER A 40 -0.03 -6.12 19.38
CA SER A 40 -0.20 -5.11 18.34
C SER A 40 -1.58 -5.25 17.72
N HIS A 41 -2.37 -4.18 17.79
CA HIS A 41 -3.65 -4.09 17.09
C HIS A 41 -3.54 -3.08 15.95
N VAL A 42 -4.23 -3.38 14.85
CA VAL A 42 -4.44 -2.39 13.80
C VAL A 42 -5.39 -1.32 14.34
N THR A 43 -5.07 -0.06 14.07
CA THR A 43 -5.91 1.08 14.45
C THR A 43 -6.28 1.87 13.20
N GLU A 44 -7.40 2.60 13.25
CA GLU A 44 -7.83 3.49 12.18
C GLU A 44 -6.76 4.53 11.80
N ALA A 45 -6.02 5.04 12.78
CA ALA A 45 -4.94 6.00 12.52
C ALA A 45 -3.79 5.39 11.69
N MET A 46 -3.47 4.11 11.90
CA MET A 46 -2.47 3.41 11.09
C MET A 46 -2.97 3.20 9.66
N ILE A 47 -4.26 2.86 9.50
CA ILE A 47 -4.90 2.69 8.20
C ILE A 47 -4.90 4.02 7.43
N GLY A 48 -5.32 5.11 8.08
CA GLY A 48 -5.34 6.45 7.48
C GLY A 48 -3.97 6.87 6.96
N ARG A 49 -2.92 6.77 7.79
CA ARG A 49 -1.55 7.08 7.38
C ARG A 49 -1.07 6.23 6.21
N MET A 50 -1.36 4.92 6.23
CA MET A 50 -1.02 4.03 5.11
C MET A 50 -1.72 4.46 3.81
N LEU A 51 -3.00 4.81 3.87
CA LEU A 51 -3.76 5.28 2.71
C LEU A 51 -3.20 6.61 2.17
N GLU A 52 -2.84 7.55 3.05
CA GLU A 52 -2.19 8.81 2.65
C GLU A 52 -0.88 8.58 1.90
N GLN A 53 -0.02 7.65 2.36
CA GLN A 53 1.23 7.34 1.67
C GLN A 53 1.00 6.66 0.31
N LEU A 54 0.07 5.71 0.25
CA LEU A 54 -0.29 5.06 -1.02
C LEU A 54 -0.90 6.04 -2.03
N GLN A 55 -1.74 6.96 -1.55
CA GLN A 55 -2.31 8.03 -2.36
C GLN A 55 -1.20 8.93 -2.92
N ARG A 56 -0.25 9.35 -2.08
CA ARG A 56 0.90 10.15 -2.50
C ARG A 56 1.75 9.44 -3.56
N ARG A 57 2.00 8.14 -3.41
CA ARG A 57 2.72 7.35 -4.43
C ARG A 57 1.98 7.35 -5.76
N TRP A 58 0.66 7.18 -5.73
CA TRP A 58 -0.17 7.21 -6.94
C TRP A 58 -0.16 8.58 -7.62
N GLU A 59 -0.23 9.67 -6.85
CA GLU A 59 -0.13 11.04 -7.38
C GLU A 59 1.24 11.32 -8.02
N LEU A 60 2.33 10.88 -7.37
CA LEU A 60 3.70 11.06 -7.88
C LEU A 60 3.98 10.23 -9.15
N ASP A 61 3.32 9.08 -9.30
CA ASP A 61 3.37 8.28 -10.52
C ASP A 61 2.54 8.90 -11.67
N GLY A 62 1.95 10.06 -11.45
CA GLY A 62 1.17 10.79 -12.47
C GLY A 62 -0.33 10.61 -12.34
N GLY A 63 -0.83 9.96 -11.29
CA GLY A 63 -2.24 9.92 -10.91
C GLY A 63 -3.24 9.89 -12.08
N TRP A 64 -4.20 10.82 -12.07
CA TRP A 64 -5.12 11.01 -13.19
C TRP A 64 -4.46 11.67 -14.41
N SER A 65 -3.39 12.45 -14.25
CA SER A 65 -2.77 13.16 -15.37
C SER A 65 -2.17 12.20 -16.40
N ARG A 66 -1.59 11.08 -15.96
CA ARG A 66 -1.10 10.00 -16.84
C ARG A 66 -2.24 9.37 -17.66
N ILE A 67 -3.45 9.31 -17.10
CA ILE A 67 -4.63 8.76 -17.79
C ILE A 67 -5.17 9.80 -18.77
N MET A 68 -5.23 11.06 -18.36
CA MET A 68 -5.79 12.16 -19.15
C MET A 68 -4.89 12.59 -20.32
N GLU A 69 -3.56 12.49 -20.22
CA GLU A 69 -2.62 12.77 -21.33
C GLU A 69 -2.77 11.82 -22.52
N GLY A 70 -3.41 10.65 -22.33
CA GLY A 70 -3.68 9.67 -23.40
C GLY A 70 -5.09 9.72 -23.99
N MET A 71 -5.97 10.59 -23.49
CA MET A 71 -7.34 10.69 -23.99
C MET A 71 -7.42 11.81 -25.02
N PRO A 72 -7.76 11.53 -26.31
CA PRO A 72 -8.04 12.60 -27.24
C PRO A 72 -9.19 13.45 -26.70
N GLU A 73 -9.07 14.77 -26.83
CA GLU A 73 -10.13 15.74 -26.55
C GLU A 73 -11.46 15.18 -27.10
N ALA A 74 -12.40 14.90 -26.21
CA ALA A 74 -13.71 14.41 -26.61
C ALA A 74 -14.40 15.52 -27.42
N VAL A 75 -14.43 15.32 -28.75
CA VAL A 75 -15.25 16.09 -29.70
C VAL A 75 -16.73 15.78 -29.48
#